data_AF-A0A847S9Q8-F1
#
_entry.id   AF-A0A847S9Q8-F1
#
_cell.length_a   1.000
_cell.length_b   1.000
_cell.length_c   1.000
_cell.angle_alpha   90.00
_cell.angle_beta   90.00
_cell.angle_gamma   90.00
#
_symmetry.space_group_name_H-M   'P 1'
#
loop_
_entity.id
_entity.type
_entity.pdbx_description
1 polymer ?
#
loop_
_entity_poly.entity_id
_entity_poly.type
_entity_poly.pdbx_seq_one_letter_code
_entity_poly.pdbx_strand_id
1 'polypeptide(L)'
;MTSPKAFTSSDAEIWKAKLGAYSSVSKLLRDLAEHYGLSRNDAAVLLYELFDGFSLDDISYVWKWDYVGSGRGISDQHLDQQLGHLL
;
A
#
# COMPACT_ATOMS: atom_id res chain seq x y z
N MET A 1 22.40 -0.55 9.12
CA MET A 1 21.06 0.07 9.04
C MET A 1 21.12 1.09 7.92
N THR A 2 20.57 0.75 6.75
CA THR A 2 20.41 1.68 5.62
C THR A 2 19.29 2.65 5.98
N SER A 3 19.53 3.96 5.86
CA SER A 3 18.48 4.97 6.03
C SER A 3 17.32 4.68 5.07
N PRO A 4 16.05 4.79 5.52
CA PRO A 4 14.91 4.60 4.64
C PRO A 4 15.01 5.55 3.45
N LYS A 5 14.95 5.00 2.24
CA LYS A 5 14.96 5.79 1.01
C LYS A 5 13.66 6.60 0.97
N ALA A 6 13.77 7.92 0.83
CA ALA A 6 12.58 8.75 0.66
C ALA A 6 11.89 8.40 -0.66
N PHE A 7 10.57 8.27 -0.65
CA PHE A 7 9.76 8.08 -1.85
C PHE A 7 9.73 9.38 -2.66
N THR A 8 9.99 9.29 -3.97
CA THR A 8 10.06 10.46 -4.88
C THR A 8 9.01 10.37 -6.00
N SER A 9 8.76 11.48 -6.70
CA SER A 9 7.88 11.48 -7.87
C SER A 9 8.34 10.53 -8.97
N SER A 10 9.66 10.38 -9.18
CA SER A 10 10.20 9.39 -10.12
C SER A 10 9.90 7.95 -9.70
N ASP A 11 9.91 7.68 -8.40
CA ASP A 11 9.51 6.39 -7.88
C ASP A 11 8.01 6.14 -8.11
N ALA A 12 7.16 7.17 -7.94
CA ALA A 12 5.73 7.05 -8.22
C ALA A 12 5.44 6.59 -9.66
N GLU A 13 6.13 7.16 -10.66
CA GLU A 13 6.00 6.73 -12.07
C GLU A 13 6.42 5.26 -12.28
N ILE A 14 7.52 4.85 -11.65
CA ILE A 14 7.98 3.44 -11.71
C ILE A 14 6.93 2.50 -11.10
N TRP A 15 6.36 2.88 -9.97
CA TRP A 15 5.36 2.06 -9.28
C TRP A 15 4.01 2.06 -10.00
N LYS A 16 3.57 3.19 -10.57
CA LYS A 16 2.41 3.29 -11.45
C LYS A 16 2.54 2.35 -12.65
N ALA A 17 3.71 2.32 -13.30
CA ALA A 17 3.97 1.40 -14.41
C ALA A 17 3.93 -0.09 -14.00
N LYS A 18 4.18 -0.40 -12.72
CA LYS A 18 4.11 -1.77 -12.18
C LYS A 18 2.71 -2.18 -11.72
N LEU A 19 1.76 -1.25 -11.55
CA LEU A 19 0.44 -1.54 -10.98
C LEU A 19 -0.27 -2.67 -11.72
N GLY A 20 -0.21 -2.71 -13.06
CA GLY A 20 -0.83 -3.77 -13.87
C GLY A 20 -0.25 -5.18 -13.66
N ALA A 21 0.87 -5.32 -12.95
CA ALA A 21 1.42 -6.62 -12.55
C ALA A 21 0.92 -7.09 -11.17
N TYR A 22 0.26 -6.21 -10.40
CA TYR A 22 -0.33 -6.56 -9.12
C TYR A 22 -1.78 -7.01 -9.30
N SER A 23 -2.13 -8.08 -8.60
CA SER A 23 -3.52 -8.57 -8.44
C SER A 23 -4.01 -8.45 -7.00
N SER A 24 -3.19 -7.85 -6.13
CA SER A 24 -3.41 -7.75 -4.68
C SER A 24 -2.82 -6.43 -4.17
N VAL A 25 -3.67 -5.62 -3.55
CA VAL A 25 -3.28 -4.32 -2.97
C VAL A 25 -2.46 -4.53 -1.70
N SER A 26 -2.80 -5.54 -0.89
CA SER A 26 -2.03 -5.92 0.29
C SER A 26 -0.59 -6.30 -0.08
N LYS A 27 -0.40 -7.03 -1.19
CA LYS A 27 0.93 -7.32 -1.73
C LYS A 27 1.67 -6.05 -2.18
N LEU A 28 1.01 -5.17 -2.95
CA LEU A 28 1.58 -3.88 -3.37
C LEU A 28 2.06 -3.05 -2.17
N LEU A 29 1.24 -2.95 -1.13
CA LEU A 29 1.55 -2.21 0.09
C LEU A 29 2.73 -2.82 0.85
N ARG A 30 2.82 -4.16 0.93
CA ARG A 30 3.98 -4.84 1.55
C ARG A 30 5.25 -4.57 0.76
N ASP A 31 5.20 -4.68 -0.56
CA ASP A 31 6.37 -4.47 -1.41
C ASP A 31 6.84 -2.99 -1.35
N LEU A 32 5.91 -2.02 -1.30
CA LEU A 32 6.23 -0.62 -1.04
C LEU A 32 6.87 -0.43 0.34
N ALA A 33 6.26 -1.01 1.37
CA ALA A 33 6.71 -0.81 2.74
C ALA A 33 8.08 -1.45 3.00
N GLU A 34 8.35 -2.62 2.43
CA GLU A 34 9.66 -3.27 2.49
C GLU A 34 10.71 -2.47 1.71
N HIS A 35 10.39 -2.03 0.49
CA HIS A 35 11.34 -1.33 -0.38
C HIS A 35 11.81 0.00 0.19
N TYR A 36 10.93 0.73 0.86
CA TYR A 36 11.21 2.07 1.41
C TYR A 36 11.36 2.07 2.93
N GLY A 37 11.16 0.94 3.62
CA GLY A 37 11.20 0.86 5.08
C GLY A 37 10.07 1.65 5.75
N LEU A 38 8.86 1.60 5.19
CA LEU A 38 7.72 2.41 5.61
C LEU A 38 6.88 1.75 6.68
N SER A 39 6.21 2.58 7.48
CA SER A 39 5.12 2.12 8.32
C SER A 39 3.87 1.84 7.48
N ARG A 40 2.91 1.12 8.08
CA ARG A 40 1.58 0.92 7.50
C ARG A 40 0.90 2.24 7.13
N ASN A 41 1.07 3.29 7.94
CA ASN A 41 0.44 4.58 7.70
C ASN A 41 1.08 5.30 6.51
N ASP A 42 2.40 5.27 6.41
CA ASP A 42 3.12 5.89 5.29
C ASP A 42 2.79 5.15 3.98
N ALA A 43 2.72 3.82 4.01
CA ALA A 43 2.31 3.02 2.85
C ALA A 43 0.87 3.35 2.41
N ALA A 44 -0.04 3.63 3.35
CA ALA A 44 -1.40 4.08 3.05
C ALA A 44 -1.42 5.44 2.34
N VAL A 45 -0.58 6.38 2.76
CA VAL A 45 -0.45 7.70 2.12
C VAL A 45 0.09 7.56 0.70
N LEU A 46 1.01 6.62 0.45
CA LEU A 46 1.51 6.38 -0.91
C LEU A 46 0.43 5.88 -1.89
N LEU A 47 -0.67 5.28 -1.41
CA LEU A 47 -1.77 4.93 -2.31
C LEU A 47 -2.40 6.17 -2.94
N TYR A 48 -2.43 7.31 -2.24
CA TYR A 48 -2.91 8.58 -2.79
C TYR A 48 -2.04 9.07 -3.96
N GLU A 49 -0.73 8.84 -3.88
CA GLU A 49 0.21 9.20 -4.95
C GLU A 49 0.11 8.27 -6.16
N LEU A 50 -0.30 7.01 -5.94
CA LEU A 50 -0.33 5.96 -6.96
C LEU A 50 -1.68 5.84 -7.68
N PHE A 51 -2.79 6.14 -7.00
CA PHE A 51 -4.14 5.92 -7.51
C PHE A 51 -4.99 7.20 -7.48
N ASP A 52 -5.38 7.69 -8.66
CA ASP A 52 -6.23 8.88 -8.80
C ASP A 52 -7.65 8.67 -8.23
N GLY A 53 -8.09 7.41 -8.06
CA GLY A 53 -9.39 7.03 -7.51
C GLY A 53 -9.42 6.75 -6.00
N PHE A 54 -8.31 6.99 -5.29
CA PHE A 54 -8.20 6.70 -3.86
C PHE A 54 -9.04 7.66 -3.02
N SER A 55 -9.86 7.11 -2.13
CA SER A 55 -10.74 7.86 -1.22
C SER A 55 -10.27 7.82 0.22
N LEU A 56 -10.81 8.72 1.06
CA LEU A 56 -10.57 8.66 2.51
C LEU A 56 -11.19 7.41 3.16
N ASP A 57 -12.16 6.76 2.53
CA ASP A 57 -12.70 5.50 3.06
C ASP A 57 -11.69 4.36 2.86
N ASP A 58 -10.93 4.39 1.77
CA ASP A 58 -9.89 3.41 1.44
C ASP A 58 -8.76 3.41 2.48
N ILE A 59 -8.33 4.59 2.95
CA ILE A 59 -7.29 4.71 3.98
C ILE A 59 -7.71 4.04 5.30
N SER A 60 -9.02 4.04 5.59
CA SER A 60 -9.55 3.50 6.83
C SER A 60 -9.38 1.98 6.91
N TYR A 61 -9.41 1.29 5.75
CA TYR A 61 -9.18 -0.14 5.67
C TYR A 61 -7.70 -0.46 5.89
N VAL A 62 -6.78 0.34 5.32
CA VAL A 62 -5.34 0.17 5.56
C VAL A 62 -5.00 0.38 7.04
N TRP A 63 -5.65 1.30 7.74
CA TRP A 63 -5.45 1.47 9.19
C TRP A 63 -6.00 0.33 10.06
N LYS A 64 -6.98 -0.42 9.56
CA LYS A 64 -7.51 -1.61 10.23
C LYS A 64 -6.74 -2.88 9.85
N TRP A 65 -5.89 -2.82 8.83
CA TRP A 65 -5.15 -3.97 8.31
C TRP A 65 -4.12 -4.52 9.29
N ASP A 66 -4.09 -5.85 9.40
CA ASP A 66 -3.07 -6.63 10.11
C ASP A 66 -1.75 -6.70 9.29
N TYR A 67 -1.14 -5.53 9.12
CA TYR A 67 0.09 -5.35 8.37
C TYR A 67 1.23 -6.27 8.86
N VAL A 68 1.30 -6.60 10.15
CA VAL A 68 2.38 -7.42 10.74
C VAL A 68 2.02 -8.90 10.88
N GLY A 69 0.81 -9.32 10.51
CA GLY A 69 0.37 -10.72 10.61
C GLY A 69 0.21 -11.21 12.06
N SER A 70 -0.16 -10.31 12.97
CA SER A 70 -0.35 -10.59 14.40
C SER A 70 -1.69 -11.27 14.74
N GLY A 71 -2.59 -11.39 13.77
CA GLY A 71 -3.98 -11.81 13.95
C GLY A 71 -4.90 -10.70 14.46
N ARG A 72 -4.44 -9.45 14.54
CA ARG A 72 -5.26 -8.30 14.98
C ARG A 72 -5.51 -7.33 13.83
N GLY A 73 -6.79 -7.15 13.49
CA GLY A 73 -7.21 -6.30 12.39
C GLY A 73 -7.86 -7.11 11.26
N ILE A 74 -7.99 -6.50 10.08
CA ILE A 74 -8.47 -7.20 8.89
C ILE A 74 -7.31 -7.91 8.18
N SER A 75 -7.58 -9.08 7.58
CA SER A 75 -6.59 -9.88 6.86
C SER A 75 -6.22 -9.28 5.51
N ASP A 76 -5.14 -9.75 4.89
CA ASP A 76 -4.75 -9.42 3.51
C ASP A 76 -5.91 -9.67 2.53
N GLN A 77 -6.58 -10.82 2.65
CA GLN A 77 -7.75 -11.15 1.82
C GLN A 77 -8.88 -10.14 1.98
N HIS A 78 -9.18 -9.72 3.21
CA HIS A 78 -10.23 -8.74 3.45
C HIS A 78 -9.82 -7.36 2.91
N LEU A 79 -8.57 -6.95 3.11
CA LEU A 79 -8.06 -5.70 2.55
C LEU A 79 -8.17 -5.69 1.02
N ASP A 80 -7.77 -6.77 0.35
CA ASP A 80 -7.86 -6.91 -1.10
C ASP A 80 -9.31 -6.87 -1.60
N GLN A 81 -10.28 -7.36 -0.83
CA GLN A 81 -11.70 -7.22 -1.15
C GLN A 81 -12.19 -5.78 -1.08
N GLN A 82 -11.68 -4.99 -0.12
CA GLN A 82 -12.11 -3.60 0.06
C GLN A 82 -11.42 -2.62 -0.88
N LEU A 83 -10.17 -2.92 -1.25
CA LEU A 83 -9.33 -2.03 -2.06
C LEU A 83 -9.11 -2.53 -3.49
N GLY A 84 -9.67 -3.69 -3.85
CA GLY A 84 -9.46 -4.32 -5.14
C GLY A 84 -9.91 -3.49 -6.33
N HIS A 85 -10.78 -2.49 -6.14
CA HIS A 85 -11.17 -1.53 -7.17
C HIS A 85 -10.06 -0.56 -7.59
N LEU A 86 -8.96 -0.49 -6.84
CA LEU A 86 -7.81 0.35 -7.18
C LEU A 86 -6.93 -0.29 -8.28
N LEU A 87 -6.95 -1.61 -8.44
CA LEU A 87 -6.17 -2.38 -9.43
C LEU A 87 -7.05 -2.85 -10.58
#